data_AF-A0A6V7J134-F1
#
_entry.id   AF-A0A6V7J134-F1
#
_cell.length_a   1.000
_cell.length_b   1.000
_cell.length_c   1.000
_cell.angle_alpha   90.00
_cell.angle_beta   90.00
_cell.angle_gamma   90.00
#
_symmetry.space_group_name_H-M   'P 1'
#
loop_
_entity.id
_entity.type
_entity.pdbx_description
1 polymer ?
#
loop_
_entity_poly.entity_id
_entity_poly.type
_entity_poly.pdbx_seq_one_letter_code
_entity_poly.pdbx_strand_id
1 'polypeptide(L)' 'SPGEFNWDEKTQGIILGSFFLGYVITNVPGGRMAEKVGGKLVYGLGVLLTAILTVISPFAAYWGLAPFLAVRIAEGFTE' A
#
# COMPACT_ATOMS: atom_id res chain seq x y z
N SER A 1 -6.68 23.91 0.41
CA SER A 1 -6.34 23.82 1.84
C SER A 1 -5.00 23.12 1.94
N PRO A 2 -4.02 23.60 2.72
CA PRO A 2 -2.95 22.71 3.15
C PRO A 2 -3.64 21.51 3.82
N GLY A 3 -3.22 20.29 3.46
CA GLY A 3 -3.74 19.09 4.09
C GLY A 3 -3.47 19.12 5.60
N GLU A 4 -4.14 18.25 6.35
CA GLU A 4 -3.94 18.11 7.80
C GLU A 4 -2.47 17.81 8.17
N PHE A 5 -1.68 17.32 7.20
CA PHE A 5 -0.25 17.08 7.31
C PHE A 5 0.55 18.08 6.45
N ASN A 6 1.52 18.78 7.07
CA ASN A 6 2.48 19.67 6.41
C ASN A 6 3.57 18.87 5.66
N TRP A 7 3.19 18.01 4.71
CA TRP A 7 4.12 17.30 3.83
C TRP A 7 4.42 18.15 2.58
N ASP A 8 5.70 18.46 2.36
CA ASP A 8 6.17 19.14 1.15
C ASP A 8 6.05 18.24 -0.09
N GLU A 9 6.13 18.83 -1.29
CA GLU A 9 5.98 18.11 -2.57
C GLU A 9 6.96 16.94 -2.70
N LYS A 10 8.18 17.10 -2.18
CA LYS A 10 9.18 16.04 -2.15
C LYS A 10 8.69 14.85 -1.33
N THR A 11 8.16 15.10 -0.13
CA THR A 11 7.62 14.06 0.74
C THR A 11 6.40 13.38 0.13
N GLN A 12 5.51 14.14 -0.53
CA GLN A 12 4.38 13.56 -1.26
C GLN A 12 4.84 12.65 -2.41
N GLY A 13 5.90 13.04 -3.13
CA GLY A 13 6.54 12.20 -4.14
C GLY A 13 7.10 10.89 -3.58
N ILE A 14 7.71 10.94 -2.38
CA ILE A 14 8.20 9.73 -1.69
C ILE A 14 7.04 8.83 -1.27
N ILE A 15 5.96 9.39 -0.73
CA ILE A 15 4.75 8.65 -0.35
C ILE A 15 4.17 7.93 -1.56
N LEU A 16 3.99 8.63 -2.68
CA LEU A 16 3.51 8.04 -3.93
C LEU A 16 4.45 6.94 -4.43
N GLY A 17 5.76 7.20 -4.46
CA GLY A 17 6.75 6.22 -4.90
C GLY A 17 6.80 4.96 -4.03
N SER A 18 6.58 5.10 -2.72
CA SER A 18 6.58 3.97 -1.78
C SER A 18 5.45 2.97 -2.06
N PHE A 19 4.28 3.47 -2.43
CA PHE A 19 3.15 2.65 -2.88
C PHE A 19 3.50 1.88 -4.17
N PHE A 20 4.06 2.56 -5.17
CA PHE A 20 4.47 1.92 -6.43
C PHE A 20 5.54 0.85 -6.23
N LEU A 21 6.43 1.02 -5.25
CA LEU A 21 7.46 0.04 -4.95
C LEU A 21 6.85 -1.31 -4.50
N GLY A 22 5.83 -1.27 -3.64
CA GLY A 22 5.08 -2.48 -3.26
C GLY A 22 4.40 -3.12 -4.46
N TYR A 23 3.69 -2.30 -5.25
CA TYR A 23 2.95 -2.75 -6.43
C TYR A 23 3.82 -3.45 -7.47
N VAL A 24 4.96 -2.86 -7.83
CA VAL A 24 5.87 -3.46 -8.82
C VAL A 24 6.44 -4.79 -8.32
N ILE A 25 6.77 -4.88 -7.03
CA ILE A 25 7.29 -6.11 -6.43
C ILE A 25 6.24 -7.22 -6.40
N THR A 26 4.95 -6.92 -6.21
CA THR A 26 3.89 -7.95 -6.23
C THR A 26 3.52 -8.37 -7.64
N ASN A 27 3.54 -7.47 -8.63
CA ASN A 27 3.13 -7.79 -9.99
C ASN A 27 4.02 -8.88 -10.65
N VAL A 28 5.31 -8.91 -10.35
CA VAL A 28 6.26 -9.87 -10.95
C VAL A 28 6.06 -11.33 -10.45
N PRO A 29 5.96 -11.62 -9.14
CA PRO A 29 5.69 -12.96 -8.60
C PRO A 29 4.19 -13.28 -8.43
N GLY A 30 3.32 -12.28 -8.29
CA GLY A 30 1.89 -12.44 -8.02
C GLY A 30 1.16 -13.18 -9.12
N GLY A 31 1.54 -12.96 -10.39
CA GLY A 31 1.00 -13.71 -11.53
C GLY A 31 1.26 -15.22 -11.44
N ARG A 32 2.45 -15.63 -10.98
CA ARG A 32 2.79 -17.06 -10.78
C ARG A 32 2.10 -17.67 -9.57
N MET A 33 1.83 -16.87 -8.54
CA MET A 33 1.16 -17.35 -7.32
C MET A 33 -0.35 -17.52 -7.54
N ALA A 34 -0.97 -16.65 -8.35
CA ALA A 34 -2.37 -16.75 -8.75
C ALA A 34 -2.69 -18.04 -9.51
N GLU A 35 -1.76 -18.54 -10.34
CA GLU A 35 -1.91 -19.81 -11.05
C GLU A 35 -1.89 -21.05 -10.12
N LYS A 36 -1.17 -20.98 -9.00
CA LYS A 36 -1.03 -22.13 -8.07
C LYS A 36 -2.07 -22.20 -6.97
N VAL A 37 -2.53 -21.05 -6.47
CA VAL A 37 -3.39 -20.97 -5.26
C VAL A 37 -4.87 -20.74 -5.62
N GLY A 38 -5.16 -20.45 -6.90
CA GLY A 38 -6.50 -20.17 -7.40
C GLY A 38 -6.86 -18.69 -7.24
N GLY A 39 -7.05 -18.01 -8.37
CA GLY A 39 -7.21 -16.55 -8.42
C GLY A 39 -8.32 -15.97 -7.53
N LYS A 40 -9.38 -16.73 -7.24
CA LYS A 40 -10.49 -16.27 -6.39
C LYS A 40 -10.08 -16.04 -4.92
N LEU A 41 -9.24 -16.92 -4.37
CA LEU A 41 -8.74 -16.79 -3.00
C LEU A 41 -7.67 -15.71 -2.90
N VAL A 42 -6.77 -15.63 -3.89
CA VAL A 42 -5.72 -14.62 -3.97
C VAL A 42 -6.33 -13.22 -4.06
N TYR A 43 -7.32 -13.03 -4.94
CA TYR A 43 -7.99 -11.74 -5.11
C TYR A 43 -8.81 -11.36 -3.86
N GLY A 44 -9.54 -12.30 -3.28
CA GLY A 44 -10.32 -12.05 -2.06
C GLY A 44 -9.46 -11.66 -0.86
N LEU A 45 -8.32 -12.32 -0.66
CA LEU A 45 -7.37 -11.99 0.39
C LEU A 45 -6.65 -10.66 0.13
N GLY A 46 -6.28 -10.37 -1.13
CA GLY A 46 -5.70 -9.08 -1.52
C GLY A 46 -6.64 -7.93 -1.18
N VAL A 47 -7.89 -7.99 -1.63
CA VAL A 47 -8.90 -6.96 -1.35
C VAL A 47 -9.16 -6.80 0.15
N LEU A 48 -9.23 -7.90 0.91
CA LEU A 48 -9.42 -7.84 2.36
C LEU A 48 -8.24 -7.15 3.06
N LEU A 49 -7.00 -7.50 2.70
CA LEU A 49 -5.81 -6.89 3.27
C LEU A 49 -5.69 -5.42 2.89
N THR A 50 -5.94 -5.05 1.63
CA THR A 50 -5.98 -3.66 1.17
C THR A 50 -7.01 -2.86 1.98
N ALA A 51 -8.22 -3.39 2.18
CA ALA A 51 -9.25 -2.72 2.97
C ALA A 51 -8.81 -2.46 4.43
N ILE A 52 -8.17 -3.42 5.07
CA ILE A 52 -7.63 -3.27 6.44
C ILE A 52 -6.55 -2.18 6.47
N LEU A 53 -5.62 -2.19 5.52
CA LEU A 53 -4.53 -1.23 5.45
C LEU A 53 -5.04 0.20 5.17
N THR A 54 -6.09 0.34 4.34
CA THR A 54 -6.73 1.62 4.08
C THR A 54 -7.39 2.20 5.34
N VAL A 55 -7.99 1.36 6.19
CA VAL A 55 -8.54 1.81 7.48
C VAL A 55 -7.43 2.21 8.46
N ILE A 56 -6.27 1.54 8.44
CA ILE A 56 -5.13 1.83 9.32
C ILE A 56 -4.35 3.08 8.88
N SER A 57 -4.35 3.37 7.58
CA SER A 57 -3.62 4.49 6.97
C SER A 57 -3.76 5.86 7.66
N PRO A 58 -4.97 6.36 8.00
CA PRO A 58 -5.09 7.64 8.71
C PRO A 58 -4.43 7.58 10.09
N PHE A 59 -4.56 6.48 10.83
CA PHE A 59 -3.90 6.31 12.13
C PHE A 59 -2.38 6.32 12.00
N ALA A 60 -1.84 5.65 10.98
CA ALA A 60 -0.40 5.66 10.70
C ALA A 60 0.12 7.06 10.33
N ALA A 61 -0.68 7.86 9.60
CA ALA A 61 -0.33 9.24 9.28
C ALA A 61 -0.18 10.13 10.53
N TYR A 62 -1.04 9.95 11.54
CA TYR A 62 -0.93 10.67 12.82
C TYR A 62 0.36 10.34 13.61
N TRP A 63 0.92 9.14 13.42
CA TRP A 63 2.16 8.72 14.07
C TRP A 63 3.42 9.23 13.33
N GLY A 64 3.24 9.80 12.13
CA GLY A 64 4.29 10.43 11.35
C GLY A 64 4.56 9.74 10.02
N LEU A 65 5.61 10.22 9.33
CA LEU A 65 5.89 9.81 7.96
C LEU A 65 6.30 8.34 7.82
N ALA A 66 7.21 7.86 8.67
CA ALA A 66 7.74 6.50 8.59
C ALA A 66 6.66 5.40 8.73
N PRO A 67 5.77 5.42 9.74
CA PRO A 67 4.69 4.44 9.83
C PRO A 67 3.70 4.57 8.66
N PHE A 68 3.44 5.77 8.17
CA PHE A 68 2.59 5.96 6.99
C PHE A 68 3.20 5.36 5.72
N LEU A 69 4.50 5.55 5.49
CA LEU A 69 5.23 4.93 4.38
C LEU A 69 5.19 3.40 4.45
N ALA A 70 5.32 2.82 5.64
CA ALA A 70 5.21 1.37 5.82
C ALA A 70 3.83 0.85 5.40
N VAL A 71 2.76 1.55 5.76
CA VAL A 71 1.39 1.19 5.34
C VAL A 71 1.21 1.35 3.83
N ARG A 72 1.75 2.41 3.22
CA ARG A 72 1.69 2.62 1.76
C ARG A 72 2.39 1.52 0.97
N ILE A 73 3.56 1.08 1.42
CA ILE A 73 4.29 -0.05 0.79
C ILE A 73 3.47 -1.33 0.94
N ALA A 74 2.86 -1.55 2.11
CA ALA A 74 2.00 -2.71 2.35
C ALA A 74 0.74 -2.71 1.47
N GLU A 75 0.09 -1.56 1.26
CA GLU A 75 -1.06 -1.43 0.35
C GLU A 75 -0.66 -1.76 -1.10
N GLY A 76 0.50 -1.26 -1.52
CA GLY A 76 1.06 -1.62 -2.83
C GLY A 76 1.28 -3.13 -2.98
N PHE A 77 1.58 -3.85 -1.89
CA PHE A 77 1.75 -5.31 -2.00
C PHE A 77 0.45 -6.08 -2.20
N THR A 78 -0.70 -5.52 -1.81
CA THR A 78 -1.98 -6.22 -1.76
C THR A 78 -2.92 -5.89 -2.92
N GLU A 79 -2.56 -4.91 -3.76
CA GLU A 79 -3.16 -4.62 -5.08
C GLU A 79 -2.50 -5.41 -6.22
#